data_AF-A0A9D7K2R4-F1
#
_entry.id   AF-A0A9D7K2R4-F1
#
_cell.length_a   1.000
_cell.length_b   1.000
_cell.length_c   1.000
_cell.angle_alpha   90.00
_cell.angle_beta   90.00
_cell.angle_gamma   90.00
#
_symmetry.space_group_name_H-M   'P 1'
#
loop_
_entity.id
_entity.type
_entity.pdbx_description
1 polymer ?
#
loop_
_entity_poly.entity_id
_entity_poly.type
_entity_poly.pdbx_seq_one_letter_code
_entity_poly.pdbx_strand_id
1 'polypeptide(L)'
;MTEGQPVLGFILNGAQGDDDEAHGGHFAATTGRIGKDGAIHDWLVANYYTLDSESEKGIIAAPVPLDNYFADLNSGQAWYRPSYMLVAVLRDQRTAAHIQSALGRVYNQFYRHQFGYQHARANCAGITVSTLRALDWHVPVRGSESWLKAIIGLPLSTLTSGSLKNGKAVFDYLTEDQTRLYPAAAFEEIGVDLLHLVQGTTQRTLSVFEKMLAEDIDALLLVRIPQLPSSRAWGDFPIVNSREYHARVPKKLEDRQIVPVGPRPFPKDFVDPDSPSEPPLRSDYAVAGYALLLALLVLLALG
;
A
#
# COMPACT_ATOMS: atom_id res chain seq x y z
N MET A 1 -6.57 -26.56 -11.38
CA MET A 1 -7.26 -25.97 -10.22
C MET A 1 -8.51 -26.78 -9.98
N THR A 2 -8.78 -27.16 -8.74
CA THR A 2 -9.97 -27.92 -8.34
C THR A 2 -10.76 -27.12 -7.32
N GLU A 3 -12.07 -27.36 -7.28
CA GLU A 3 -12.95 -26.80 -6.26
C GLU A 3 -12.42 -27.07 -4.85
N GLY A 4 -12.56 -26.09 -3.96
CA GLY A 4 -12.10 -26.13 -2.58
C GLY A 4 -10.63 -25.80 -2.36
N GLN A 5 -9.78 -25.74 -3.41
CA GLN A 5 -8.37 -25.41 -3.23
C GLN A 5 -8.20 -24.02 -2.60
N PRO A 6 -7.44 -23.89 -1.50
CA PRO A 6 -7.13 -22.60 -0.92
C PRO A 6 -6.29 -21.74 -1.87
N VAL A 7 -6.49 -20.43 -1.79
CA VAL A 7 -5.70 -19.46 -2.55
C VAL A 7 -5.20 -18.33 -1.67
N LEU A 8 -4.04 -17.82 -2.06
CA LEU A 8 -3.49 -16.54 -1.63
C LEU A 8 -3.24 -15.70 -2.87
N GLY A 9 -3.69 -14.46 -2.88
CA GLY A 9 -3.47 -13.56 -4.00
C GLY A 9 -3.02 -12.16 -3.59
N PHE A 10 -2.42 -11.47 -4.55
CA PHE A 10 -2.02 -10.07 -4.44
C PHE A 10 -2.52 -9.33 -5.67
N ILE A 11 -3.19 -8.20 -5.45
CA ILE A 11 -3.84 -7.42 -6.48
C ILE A 11 -3.09 -6.10 -6.64
N LEU A 12 -2.71 -5.78 -7.87
CA LEU A 12 -2.19 -4.49 -8.30
C LEU A 12 -3.20 -3.83 -9.22
N ASN A 13 -3.80 -2.73 -8.75
CA ASN A 13 -4.64 -1.89 -9.58
C ASN A 13 -3.81 -0.75 -10.16
N GLY A 14 -4.07 -0.42 -11.42
CA GLY A 14 -3.35 0.62 -12.15
C GLY A 14 -3.59 2.06 -11.66
N ALA A 15 -2.99 3.00 -12.37
CA ALA A 15 -3.33 4.41 -12.22
C ALA A 15 -4.77 4.65 -12.69
N GLN A 16 -5.50 5.52 -11.99
CA GLN A 16 -6.83 5.92 -12.45
C GLN A 16 -6.72 6.92 -13.61
N GLY A 17 -7.70 6.87 -14.52
CA GLY A 17 -7.73 7.79 -15.66
C GLY A 17 -8.29 9.18 -15.34
N ASP A 18 -9.07 9.31 -14.25
CA ASP A 18 -9.87 10.49 -13.92
C ASP A 18 -9.50 11.13 -12.56
N ASP A 19 -8.41 10.68 -11.93
CA ASP A 19 -7.95 11.17 -10.63
C ASP A 19 -6.42 11.16 -10.53
N ASP A 20 -5.83 12.35 -10.46
CA ASP A 20 -4.38 12.56 -10.37
C ASP A 20 -3.77 12.18 -9.02
N GLU A 21 -4.58 11.99 -7.96
CA GLU A 21 -4.08 11.46 -6.68
C GLU A 21 -3.79 9.95 -6.76
N ALA A 22 -4.44 9.24 -7.67
CA ALA A 22 -4.43 7.79 -7.75
C ALA A 22 -3.45 7.21 -8.79
N HIS A 23 -2.48 7.99 -9.27
CA HIS A 23 -1.42 7.52 -10.19
C HIS A 23 -0.55 6.41 -9.58
N GLY A 24 -0.43 6.38 -8.25
CA GLY A 24 0.26 5.35 -7.48
C GLY A 24 -0.33 3.94 -7.65
N GLY A 25 -1.57 3.84 -8.09
CA GLY A 25 -2.31 2.60 -8.10
C GLY A 25 -2.88 2.23 -6.74
N HIS A 26 -3.27 0.97 -6.59
CA HIS A 26 -3.76 0.44 -5.31
C HIS A 26 -3.36 -1.02 -5.15
N PHE A 27 -3.06 -1.41 -3.92
CA PHE A 27 -2.58 -2.75 -3.61
C PHE A 27 -3.50 -3.42 -2.59
N ALA A 28 -3.73 -4.73 -2.76
CA ALA A 28 -4.45 -5.51 -1.77
C ALA A 28 -3.96 -6.97 -1.74
N ALA A 29 -4.02 -7.59 -0.57
CA ALA A 29 -3.95 -9.04 -0.44
C ALA A 29 -5.36 -9.63 -0.51
N THR A 30 -5.48 -10.84 -1.04
CA THR A 30 -6.74 -11.60 -1.07
C THR A 30 -6.51 -13.04 -0.64
N THR A 31 -7.47 -13.63 0.07
CA THR A 31 -7.47 -15.06 0.40
C THR A 31 -8.83 -15.66 0.10
N GLY A 32 -8.87 -16.96 -0.16
CA GLY A 32 -10.14 -17.60 -0.46
C GLY A 32 -9.98 -19.07 -0.82
N ARG A 33 -11.00 -19.60 -1.48
CA ARG A 33 -11.00 -20.94 -2.04
C ARG A 33 -11.58 -20.90 -3.44
N ILE A 34 -11.09 -21.78 -4.31
CA ILE A 34 -11.69 -21.99 -5.63
C ILE A 34 -13.11 -22.52 -5.43
N GLY A 35 -14.10 -21.77 -5.91
CA GLY A 35 -15.49 -22.18 -5.91
C GLY A 35 -15.80 -23.18 -7.02
N LYS A 36 -17.07 -23.59 -7.06
CA LYS A 36 -17.61 -24.43 -8.13
C LYS A 36 -17.29 -23.83 -9.50
N ASP A 37 -16.94 -24.68 -10.45
CA ASP A 37 -16.60 -24.30 -11.84
C ASP A 37 -15.47 -23.27 -11.96
N GLY A 38 -14.59 -23.19 -10.94
CA GLY A 38 -13.47 -22.25 -10.93
C GLY A 38 -13.83 -20.84 -10.45
N ALA A 39 -15.00 -20.67 -9.81
CA ALA A 39 -15.47 -19.37 -9.35
C ALA A 39 -14.53 -18.73 -8.30
N ILE A 40 -14.40 -17.40 -8.36
CA ILE A 40 -13.48 -16.62 -7.52
C ILE A 40 -14.13 -15.42 -6.81
N HIS A 41 -15.43 -15.21 -7.01
CA HIS A 41 -16.14 -13.99 -6.57
C HIS A 41 -16.10 -13.76 -5.06
N ASP A 42 -16.17 -14.84 -4.27
CA ASP A 42 -16.19 -14.79 -2.81
C ASP A 42 -14.81 -14.67 -2.14
N TRP A 43 -13.72 -14.50 -2.90
CA TRP A 43 -12.41 -14.31 -2.29
C TRP A 43 -12.39 -13.00 -1.50
N LEU A 44 -11.81 -13.04 -0.31
CA LEU A 44 -11.84 -11.94 0.62
C LEU A 44 -10.61 -11.05 0.40
N VAL A 45 -10.84 -9.85 -0.12
CA VAL A 45 -9.83 -8.84 -0.40
C VAL A 45 -9.67 -7.92 0.80
N ALA A 46 -8.46 -7.81 1.35
CA ALA A 46 -8.10 -6.83 2.35
C ALA A 46 -7.92 -5.44 1.71
N ASN A 47 -9.04 -4.73 1.56
CA ASN A 47 -9.10 -3.39 0.98
C ASN A 47 -8.84 -2.30 2.04
N TYR A 48 -7.64 -1.70 2.02
CA TYR A 48 -7.26 -0.63 2.94
C TYR A 48 -7.35 0.76 2.29
N TYR A 49 -8.17 1.62 2.86
CA TYR A 49 -8.25 3.05 2.57
C TYR A 49 -8.10 3.85 3.87
N THR A 50 -7.90 5.16 3.80
CA THR A 50 -7.91 5.99 5.00
C THR A 50 -9.29 5.96 5.67
N LEU A 51 -9.32 5.94 7.01
CA LEU A 51 -10.54 6.11 7.81
C LEU A 51 -10.79 7.60 8.15
N ASP A 52 -9.76 8.43 7.99
CA ASP A 52 -9.72 9.82 8.45
C ASP A 52 -10.21 10.84 7.42
N SER A 53 -10.60 10.39 6.22
CA SER A 53 -11.23 11.22 5.20
C SER A 53 -12.46 10.55 4.62
N GLU A 54 -13.36 11.36 4.08
CA GLU A 54 -14.40 10.85 3.19
C GLU A 54 -13.75 10.32 1.91
N SER A 55 -14.39 9.32 1.31
CA SER A 55 -13.98 8.78 0.02
C SER A 55 -14.97 9.27 -1.03
N GLU A 56 -14.46 9.84 -2.13
CA GLU A 56 -15.26 10.23 -3.30
C GLU A 56 -16.10 9.04 -3.82
N LYS A 57 -15.55 7.83 -3.70
CA LYS A 57 -16.19 6.57 -4.11
C LYS A 57 -17.04 5.91 -3.04
N GLY A 58 -17.19 6.55 -1.87
CA GLY A 58 -17.86 5.95 -0.71
C GLY A 58 -17.15 4.73 -0.13
N ILE A 59 -15.86 4.53 -0.41
CA ILE A 59 -15.09 3.39 0.10
C ILE A 59 -14.80 3.58 1.59
N ILE A 60 -14.98 2.51 2.34
CA ILE A 60 -14.50 2.37 3.71
C ILE A 60 -13.54 1.18 3.74
N ALA A 61 -12.45 1.30 4.50
CA ALA A 61 -11.45 0.25 4.61
C ALA A 61 -12.00 -1.00 5.28
N ALA A 62 -12.30 -2.04 4.51
CA ALA A 62 -12.85 -3.28 5.03
C ALA A 62 -12.44 -4.48 4.16
N PRO A 63 -12.43 -5.70 4.71
CA PRO A 63 -12.45 -6.91 3.90
C PRO A 63 -13.71 -6.93 3.03
N VAL A 64 -13.56 -7.13 1.72
CA VAL A 64 -14.69 -7.22 0.78
C VAL A 64 -14.55 -8.42 -0.16
N PRO A 65 -15.65 -9.02 -0.63
CA PRO A 65 -15.62 -10.00 -1.71
C PRO A 65 -14.94 -9.46 -2.97
N LEU A 66 -14.34 -10.34 -3.77
CA LEU A 66 -13.53 -9.99 -4.95
C LEU A 66 -14.38 -9.35 -6.06
N ASP A 67 -15.62 -9.82 -6.23
CA ASP A 67 -16.56 -9.22 -7.18
C ASP A 67 -16.94 -7.79 -6.78
N ASN A 68 -17.23 -7.53 -5.51
CA ASN A 68 -17.46 -6.18 -4.99
C ASN A 68 -16.21 -5.32 -5.12
N TYR A 69 -15.03 -5.86 -4.81
CA TYR A 69 -13.77 -5.15 -4.97
C TYR A 69 -13.57 -4.63 -6.40
N PHE A 70 -13.82 -5.47 -7.41
CA PHE A 70 -13.61 -5.09 -8.80
C PHE A 70 -14.80 -4.37 -9.43
N ALA A 71 -16.02 -4.76 -9.12
CA ALA A 71 -17.22 -4.44 -9.89
C ALA A 71 -18.41 -3.94 -9.07
N ASP A 72 -18.21 -3.59 -7.79
CA ASP A 72 -19.21 -2.80 -7.06
C ASP A 72 -19.58 -1.55 -7.89
N LEU A 73 -20.89 -1.25 -7.96
CA LEU A 73 -21.42 -0.23 -8.87
C LEU A 73 -20.86 1.17 -8.62
N ASN A 74 -20.49 1.46 -7.37
CA ASN A 74 -19.98 2.78 -7.00
C ASN A 74 -18.45 2.79 -6.95
N SER A 75 -17.87 1.75 -6.34
CA SER A 75 -16.49 1.76 -5.87
C SER A 75 -15.58 0.69 -6.49
N GLY A 76 -16.11 -0.12 -7.40
CA GLY A 76 -15.37 -1.21 -8.03
C GLY A 76 -14.12 -0.71 -8.75
N GLN A 77 -12.96 -1.29 -8.43
CA GLN A 77 -11.67 -0.85 -8.98
C GLN A 77 -11.62 -0.94 -10.51
N ALA A 78 -12.29 -1.95 -11.09
CA ALA A 78 -12.26 -2.19 -12.53
C ALA A 78 -13.04 -1.16 -13.34
N TRP A 79 -13.86 -0.28 -12.72
CA TRP A 79 -14.47 0.85 -13.45
C TRP A 79 -13.47 1.94 -13.80
N TYR A 80 -12.42 2.10 -12.99
CA TYR A 80 -11.51 3.25 -13.05
C TYR A 80 -10.16 2.90 -13.68
N ARG A 81 -9.80 1.62 -13.71
CA ARG A 81 -8.43 1.18 -14.03
C ARG A 81 -8.30 -0.32 -14.34
N PRO A 82 -7.31 -0.71 -15.15
CA PRO A 82 -6.93 -2.11 -15.30
C PRO A 82 -6.25 -2.62 -14.03
N SER A 83 -6.28 -3.94 -13.81
CA SER A 83 -5.63 -4.59 -12.67
C SER A 83 -4.93 -5.88 -13.05
N TYR A 84 -3.98 -6.28 -12.21
CA TYR A 84 -3.32 -7.57 -12.25
C TYR A 84 -3.49 -8.25 -10.90
N MET A 85 -3.62 -9.57 -10.92
CA MET A 85 -3.66 -10.37 -9.71
C MET A 85 -2.68 -11.53 -9.85
N LEU A 86 -1.74 -11.62 -8.92
CA LEU A 86 -0.88 -12.78 -8.75
C LEU A 86 -1.58 -13.72 -7.78
N VAL A 87 -1.80 -14.98 -8.18
CA VAL A 87 -2.52 -15.98 -7.38
C VAL A 87 -1.63 -17.19 -7.16
N ALA A 88 -1.36 -17.49 -5.90
CA ALA A 88 -0.86 -18.77 -5.45
C ALA A 88 -2.03 -19.71 -5.13
N VAL A 89 -2.13 -20.80 -5.90
CA VAL A 89 -3.02 -21.92 -5.58
C VAL A 89 -2.27 -22.82 -4.61
N LEU A 90 -2.92 -23.15 -3.50
CA LEU A 90 -2.28 -23.82 -2.38
C LEU A 90 -2.82 -25.24 -2.19
N ARG A 91 -1.95 -26.13 -1.74
CA ARG A 91 -2.23 -27.51 -1.32
C ARG A 91 -2.94 -27.55 0.03
N ASP A 92 -2.46 -26.70 0.94
CA ASP A 92 -2.95 -26.56 2.30
C ASP A 92 -3.36 -25.11 2.56
N GLN A 93 -4.35 -24.90 3.43
CA GLN A 93 -4.85 -23.57 3.76
C GLN A 93 -3.98 -22.80 4.76
N ARG A 94 -3.05 -23.48 5.45
CA ARG A 94 -2.33 -22.94 6.60
C ARG A 94 -1.71 -21.56 6.36
N THR A 95 -1.01 -21.37 5.24
CA THR A 95 -0.38 -20.09 4.88
C THR A 95 -1.39 -18.98 4.61
N ALA A 96 -2.43 -19.26 3.82
CA ALA A 96 -3.53 -18.32 3.58
C ALA A 96 -4.28 -17.95 4.88
N ALA A 97 -4.51 -18.93 5.76
CA ALA A 97 -5.18 -18.71 7.04
C ALA A 97 -4.35 -17.84 8.00
N HIS A 98 -3.03 -18.02 8.03
CA HIS A 98 -2.12 -17.16 8.80
C HIS A 98 -2.16 -15.71 8.32
N ILE A 99 -2.08 -15.50 6.99
CA ILE A 99 -2.17 -14.17 6.37
C ILE A 99 -3.53 -13.53 6.67
N GLN A 100 -4.64 -14.24 6.42
CA GLN A 100 -5.99 -13.74 6.69
C GLN A 100 -6.16 -13.35 8.16
N SER A 101 -5.66 -14.17 9.09
CA SER A 101 -5.74 -13.89 10.52
C SER A 101 -4.91 -12.66 10.91
N ALA A 102 -3.75 -12.46 10.31
CA ALA A 102 -2.91 -11.29 10.56
C ALA A 102 -3.56 -10.01 10.03
N LEU A 103 -4.07 -10.04 8.79
CA LEU A 103 -4.81 -8.93 8.20
C LEU A 103 -6.05 -8.57 9.05
N GLY A 104 -6.79 -9.58 9.53
CA GLY A 104 -7.93 -9.36 10.44
C GLY A 104 -7.53 -8.66 11.75
N ARG A 105 -6.39 -9.02 12.35
CA ARG A 105 -5.86 -8.31 13.52
C ARG A 105 -5.49 -6.87 13.19
N VAL A 106 -4.86 -6.63 12.05
CA VAL A 106 -4.48 -5.28 11.61
C VAL A 106 -5.72 -4.42 11.36
N TYR A 107 -6.80 -4.96 10.77
CA TYR A 107 -8.07 -4.26 10.69
C TYR A 107 -8.62 -3.84 12.05
N ASN A 108 -8.60 -4.75 13.05
CA ASN A 108 -9.05 -4.41 14.39
C ASN A 108 -8.22 -3.25 15.00
N GLN A 109 -6.91 -3.25 14.80
CA GLN A 109 -6.03 -2.17 15.24
C GLN A 109 -6.33 -0.86 14.49
N PHE A 110 -6.55 -0.95 13.18
CA PHE A 110 -6.81 0.19 12.30
C PHE A 110 -8.13 0.88 12.65
N TYR A 111 -9.21 0.11 12.84
CA TYR A 111 -10.51 0.66 13.25
C TYR A 111 -10.53 1.23 14.66
N ARG A 112 -9.68 0.71 15.56
CA ARG A 112 -9.45 1.27 16.90
C ARG A 112 -8.52 2.50 16.90
N HIS A 113 -8.05 2.93 15.73
CA HIS A 113 -7.13 4.06 15.56
C HIS A 113 -5.84 3.89 16.38
N GLN A 114 -5.35 2.65 16.49
CA GLN A 114 -4.04 2.37 17.11
C GLN A 114 -2.86 2.74 16.19
N PHE A 115 -3.16 2.96 14.91
CA PHE A 115 -2.30 3.64 13.95
C PHE A 115 -3.19 4.31 12.88
N GLY A 116 -2.71 5.39 12.28
CA GLY A 116 -3.36 6.15 11.22
C GLY A 116 -2.87 5.77 9.83
N TYR A 117 -3.68 6.10 8.83
CA TYR A 117 -3.31 5.91 7.43
C TYR A 117 -2.31 6.99 7.01
N GLN A 118 -1.03 6.64 7.01
CA GLN A 118 0.05 7.53 6.59
C GLN A 118 0.47 7.19 5.15
N HIS A 119 0.20 8.08 4.20
CA HIS A 119 0.42 7.82 2.76
C HIS A 119 1.82 7.29 2.40
N ALA A 120 2.85 7.73 3.13
CA ALA A 120 4.20 7.21 2.94
C ALA A 120 4.39 5.81 3.54
N ARG A 121 4.04 5.61 4.82
CA ARG A 121 4.48 4.46 5.64
C ARG A 121 3.44 3.34 5.81
N ALA A 122 2.17 3.72 5.85
CA ALA A 122 1.03 2.91 6.22
C ALA A 122 -0.13 3.12 5.23
N ASN A 123 0.21 3.20 3.94
CA ASN A 123 -0.77 3.09 2.87
C ASN A 123 -1.17 1.62 2.64
N CYS A 124 -2.00 1.34 1.65
CA CYS A 124 -2.47 -0.01 1.35
C CYS A 124 -1.33 -1.03 1.12
N ALA A 125 -0.28 -0.65 0.39
CA ALA A 125 0.91 -1.47 0.19
C ALA A 125 1.71 -1.59 1.50
N GLY A 126 1.94 -0.48 2.19
CA GLY A 126 2.73 -0.43 3.42
C GLY A 126 2.14 -1.27 4.54
N ILE A 127 0.83 -1.20 4.75
CA ILE A 127 0.10 -2.02 5.73
C ILE A 127 0.24 -3.50 5.35
N THR A 128 -0.03 -3.85 4.08
CA THR A 128 0.00 -5.24 3.63
C THR A 128 1.41 -5.84 3.76
N VAL A 129 2.43 -5.17 3.20
CA VAL A 129 3.83 -5.64 3.25
C VAL A 129 4.35 -5.72 4.68
N SER A 130 4.01 -4.75 5.54
CA SER A 130 4.39 -4.82 6.96
C SER A 130 3.73 -6.01 7.65
N THR A 131 2.48 -6.32 7.32
CA THR A 131 1.77 -7.49 7.85
C THR A 131 2.44 -8.81 7.42
N LEU A 132 2.83 -8.93 6.14
CA LEU A 132 3.54 -10.11 5.64
C LEU A 132 4.90 -10.27 6.32
N ARG A 133 5.67 -9.18 6.45
CA ARG A 133 6.96 -9.19 7.14
C ARG A 133 6.84 -9.53 8.63
N ALA A 134 5.75 -9.11 9.28
CA ALA A 134 5.45 -9.49 10.66
C ALA A 134 5.08 -10.97 10.84
N LEU A 135 4.69 -11.66 9.75
CA LEU A 135 4.52 -13.11 9.70
C LEU A 135 5.82 -13.86 9.38
N ASP A 136 6.97 -13.18 9.43
CA ASP A 136 8.28 -13.74 9.08
C ASP A 136 8.41 -14.11 7.60
N TRP A 137 7.55 -13.55 6.73
CA TRP A 137 7.83 -13.55 5.29
C TRP A 137 8.75 -12.37 4.96
N HIS A 138 10.01 -12.67 4.63
CA HIS A 138 11.02 -11.68 4.28
C HIS A 138 10.83 -11.12 2.87
N VAL A 139 9.66 -10.52 2.60
CA VAL A 139 9.38 -9.81 1.34
C VAL A 139 10.51 -8.81 1.08
N PRO A 140 11.22 -8.91 -0.07
CA PRO A 140 12.41 -8.11 -0.34
C PRO A 140 12.21 -6.61 -0.17
N VAL A 141 13.26 -5.92 0.30
CA VAL A 141 13.30 -4.47 0.50
C VAL A 141 13.97 -3.85 -0.71
N ARG A 142 13.25 -3.01 -1.46
CA ARG A 142 13.82 -2.22 -2.56
C ARG A 142 14.57 -0.99 -2.04
N GLY A 143 14.23 -0.55 -0.82
CA GLY A 143 14.90 0.54 -0.13
C GLY A 143 14.35 1.92 -0.51
N SER A 144 14.90 2.96 0.10
CA SER A 144 14.48 4.35 -0.12
C SER A 144 14.77 4.83 -1.53
N GLU A 145 13.96 5.73 -2.07
CA GLU A 145 14.30 6.37 -3.34
C GLU A 145 15.60 7.18 -3.27
N SER A 146 15.70 8.09 -2.29
CA SER A 146 16.92 8.88 -2.08
C SER A 146 16.88 9.69 -0.79
N TRP A 147 17.75 9.33 0.16
CA TRP A 147 18.01 10.14 1.34
C TRP A 147 18.55 11.53 1.02
N LEU A 148 19.44 11.66 0.04
CA LEU A 148 20.00 12.96 -0.35
C LEU A 148 18.91 13.90 -0.89
N LYS A 149 18.03 13.39 -1.77
CA LYS A 149 16.89 14.19 -2.25
C LYS A 149 15.92 14.51 -1.12
N ALA A 150 15.72 13.63 -0.15
CA ALA A 150 14.87 13.90 1.00
C ALA A 150 15.42 15.04 1.88
N ILE A 151 16.72 14.99 2.22
CA ILE A 151 17.43 16.02 2.98
C ILE A 151 17.29 17.38 2.27
N ILE A 152 17.51 17.46 0.97
CA ILE A 152 17.35 18.73 0.24
C ILE A 152 15.86 19.11 0.11
N GLY A 153 15.01 18.13 -0.14
CA GLY A 153 13.59 18.28 -0.44
C GLY A 153 12.76 18.81 0.73
N LEU A 154 13.09 18.44 1.97
CA LEU A 154 12.36 18.90 3.17
C LEU A 154 12.38 20.44 3.31
N PRO A 155 13.54 21.11 3.44
CA PRO A 155 13.58 22.56 3.57
C PRO A 155 13.07 23.25 2.30
N LEU A 156 13.42 22.75 1.11
CA LEU A 156 13.00 23.33 -0.16
C LEU A 156 11.48 23.31 -0.33
N SER A 157 10.83 22.18 -0.06
CA SER A 157 9.37 22.05 -0.13
C SER A 157 8.68 22.86 0.97
N THR A 158 9.26 22.92 2.17
CA THR A 158 8.76 23.76 3.26
C THR A 158 8.75 25.25 2.86
N LEU A 159 9.85 25.74 2.28
CA LEU A 159 9.97 27.15 1.88
C LEU A 159 9.09 27.49 0.67
N THR A 160 9.06 26.62 -0.35
CA THR A 160 8.29 26.89 -1.58
C THR A 160 6.78 26.78 -1.38
N SER A 161 6.32 25.91 -0.49
CA SER A 161 4.89 25.74 -0.18
C SER A 161 4.42 26.52 1.06
N GLY A 162 5.34 27.09 1.84
CA GLY A 162 5.02 27.72 3.13
C GLY A 162 4.51 26.74 4.19
N SER A 163 4.74 25.43 4.04
CA SER A 163 4.17 24.39 4.89
C SER A 163 5.19 23.33 5.29
N LEU A 164 5.49 23.26 6.59
CA LEU A 164 6.35 22.20 7.14
C LEU A 164 5.75 20.81 6.93
N LYS A 165 4.41 20.70 6.97
CA LYS A 165 3.71 19.43 6.71
C LYS A 165 4.05 18.89 5.32
N ASN A 166 4.10 19.76 4.31
CA ASN A 166 4.44 19.35 2.94
C ASN A 166 5.92 18.92 2.84
N GLY A 167 6.84 19.66 3.47
CA GLY A 167 8.25 19.28 3.51
C GLY A 167 8.50 17.94 4.20
N LYS A 168 7.81 17.70 5.33
CA LYS A 168 7.83 16.41 6.03
C LYS A 168 7.29 15.28 5.16
N ALA A 169 6.17 15.49 4.48
CA ALA A 169 5.58 14.51 3.58
C ALA A 169 6.55 14.11 2.45
N VAL A 170 7.21 15.09 1.82
CA VAL A 170 8.24 14.82 0.80
C VAL A 170 9.41 14.00 1.37
N PHE A 171 9.86 14.34 2.58
CA PHE A 171 10.94 13.60 3.24
C PHE A 171 10.56 12.15 3.51
N ASP A 172 9.38 11.92 4.09
CA ASP A 172 8.93 10.57 4.43
C ASP A 172 8.72 9.73 3.15
N TYR A 173 8.14 10.30 2.09
CA TYR A 173 8.01 9.63 0.79
C TYR A 173 9.37 9.20 0.21
N LEU A 174 10.35 10.12 0.17
CA LEU A 174 11.65 9.84 -0.47
C LEU A 174 12.55 8.90 0.34
N THR A 175 12.27 8.73 1.64
CA THR A 175 13.05 7.86 2.54
C THR A 175 12.39 6.52 2.79
N GLU A 176 11.09 6.37 2.56
CA GLU A 176 10.39 5.11 2.83
C GLU A 176 10.82 3.98 1.89
N ASP A 177 10.75 2.73 2.37
CA ASP A 177 10.99 1.57 1.52
C ASP A 177 10.00 1.55 0.35
N GLN A 178 10.52 1.58 -0.88
CA GLN A 178 9.71 1.57 -2.10
C GLN A 178 8.74 0.39 -2.14
N THR A 179 9.10 -0.78 -1.60
CA THR A 179 8.20 -1.95 -1.52
C THR A 179 6.98 -1.68 -0.63
N ARG A 180 7.11 -0.81 0.37
CA ARG A 180 6.00 -0.39 1.25
C ARG A 180 5.25 0.84 0.73
N LEU A 181 5.89 1.60 -0.15
CA LEU A 181 5.36 2.87 -0.63
C LEU A 181 4.56 2.72 -1.92
N TYR A 182 5.11 1.99 -2.90
CA TYR A 182 4.53 1.87 -4.24
C TYR A 182 3.83 0.52 -4.43
N PRO A 183 2.51 0.49 -4.73
CA PRO A 183 1.77 -0.72 -5.06
C PRO A 183 2.48 -1.63 -6.08
N ALA A 184 3.05 -1.04 -7.12
CA ALA A 184 3.76 -1.77 -8.17
C ALA A 184 5.02 -2.46 -7.64
N ALA A 185 5.83 -1.76 -6.83
CA ALA A 185 7.02 -2.33 -6.22
C ALA A 185 6.66 -3.47 -5.25
N ALA A 186 5.60 -3.31 -4.44
CA ALA A 186 5.09 -4.37 -3.58
C ALA A 186 4.74 -5.63 -4.38
N PHE A 187 3.98 -5.46 -5.47
CA PHE A 187 3.55 -6.56 -6.34
C PHE A 187 4.74 -7.26 -7.01
N GLU A 188 5.70 -6.50 -7.53
CA GLU A 188 6.91 -7.02 -8.17
C GLU A 188 7.78 -7.82 -7.20
N GLU A 189 8.11 -7.27 -6.03
CA GLU A 189 8.98 -7.96 -5.06
C GLU A 189 8.31 -9.21 -4.49
N ILE A 190 7.00 -9.16 -4.20
CA ILE A 190 6.25 -10.35 -3.76
C ILE A 190 6.22 -11.40 -4.88
N GLY A 191 6.00 -11.00 -6.13
CA GLY A 191 5.93 -11.91 -7.25
C GLY A 191 7.24 -12.60 -7.56
N VAL A 192 8.34 -11.84 -7.59
CA VAL A 192 9.69 -12.39 -7.77
C VAL A 192 10.05 -13.33 -6.62
N ASP A 193 9.70 -12.97 -5.39
CA ASP A 193 9.99 -13.81 -4.23
C ASP A 193 9.22 -15.14 -4.26
N LEU A 194 7.92 -15.11 -4.59
CA LEU A 194 7.12 -16.32 -4.78
C LEU A 194 7.69 -17.23 -5.88
N LEU A 195 8.16 -16.65 -6.99
CA LEU A 195 8.82 -17.42 -8.05
C LEU A 195 10.09 -18.10 -7.54
N HIS A 196 10.94 -17.40 -6.79
CA HIS A 196 12.15 -17.97 -6.22
C HIS A 196 11.88 -19.03 -5.15
N LEU A 197 10.79 -18.90 -4.38
CA LEU A 197 10.36 -19.91 -3.41
C LEU A 197 9.97 -21.21 -4.14
N VAL A 198 9.11 -21.12 -5.15
CA VAL A 198 8.63 -22.27 -5.92
C VAL A 198 9.75 -22.94 -6.73
N GLN A 199 10.69 -22.16 -7.26
CA GLN A 199 11.84 -22.68 -8.00
C GLN A 199 12.94 -23.25 -7.11
N GLY A 200 12.89 -23.05 -5.79
CA GLY A 200 13.97 -23.42 -4.88
C GLY A 200 15.28 -22.65 -5.14
N THR A 201 15.19 -21.48 -5.78
CA THR A 201 16.36 -20.64 -6.14
C THR A 201 16.62 -19.53 -5.12
N THR A 202 15.84 -19.50 -4.04
CA THR A 202 16.02 -18.54 -2.96
C THR A 202 17.38 -18.71 -2.30
N GLN A 203 18.18 -17.63 -2.26
CA GLN A 203 19.54 -17.65 -1.68
C GLN A 203 19.57 -17.46 -0.17
N ARG A 204 18.48 -16.97 0.43
CA ARG A 204 18.38 -16.75 1.88
C ARG A 204 17.92 -18.01 2.60
N THR A 205 18.23 -18.09 3.88
CA THR A 205 17.60 -19.07 4.77
C THR A 205 16.12 -18.74 4.94
N LEU A 206 15.26 -19.68 4.57
CA LEU A 206 13.82 -19.53 4.70
C LEU A 206 13.40 -19.58 6.17
N SER A 207 12.51 -18.67 6.56
CA SER A 207 11.78 -18.74 7.83
C SER A 207 10.84 -19.94 7.89
N VAL A 208 10.25 -20.20 9.05
CA VAL A 208 9.23 -21.26 9.19
C VAL A 208 8.04 -20.98 8.29
N PHE A 209 7.59 -19.72 8.23
CA PHE A 209 6.48 -19.32 7.37
C PHE A 209 6.82 -19.47 5.88
N GLU A 210 8.02 -19.08 5.47
CA GLU A 210 8.45 -19.16 4.07
C GLU A 210 8.61 -20.60 3.59
N LYS A 211 9.11 -21.51 4.44
CA LYS A 211 9.13 -22.95 4.14
C LYS A 211 7.73 -23.50 3.96
N MET A 212 6.83 -23.14 4.87
CA MET A 212 5.42 -23.51 4.79
C MET A 212 4.78 -23.03 3.48
N LEU A 213 5.03 -21.77 3.10
CA LEU A 213 4.55 -21.17 1.86
C LEU A 213 5.12 -21.89 0.63
N ALA A 214 6.42 -22.16 0.60
CA ALA A 214 7.04 -22.88 -0.51
C ALA A 214 6.49 -24.32 -0.67
N GLU A 215 6.23 -25.00 0.44
CA GLU A 215 5.61 -26.35 0.44
C GLU A 215 4.14 -26.33 0.00
N ASP A 216 3.42 -25.25 0.31
CA ASP A 216 1.98 -25.14 0.05
C ASP A 216 1.68 -24.78 -1.40
N ILE A 217 2.55 -24.08 -2.12
CA ILE A 217 2.25 -23.61 -3.48
C ILE A 217 2.21 -24.78 -4.47
N ASP A 218 1.04 -25.03 -5.05
CA ASP A 218 0.85 -25.95 -6.19
C ASP A 218 1.07 -25.24 -7.53
N ALA A 219 0.62 -23.99 -7.63
CA ALA A 219 0.69 -23.22 -8.87
C ALA A 219 0.71 -21.72 -8.60
N LEU A 220 1.40 -20.97 -9.47
CA LEU A 220 1.33 -19.52 -9.54
C LEU A 220 0.65 -19.10 -10.84
N LEU A 221 -0.32 -18.19 -10.74
CA LEU A 221 -1.08 -17.67 -11.87
C LEU A 221 -1.02 -16.16 -11.90
N LEU A 222 -0.88 -15.59 -13.08
CA LEU A 222 -1.07 -14.17 -13.31
C LEU A 222 -2.41 -13.97 -14.03
N VAL A 223 -3.32 -13.26 -13.37
CA VAL A 223 -4.65 -12.92 -13.91
C VAL A 223 -4.65 -11.44 -14.26
N ARG A 224 -5.03 -11.12 -15.49
CA ARG A 224 -5.24 -9.73 -15.93
C ARG A 224 -6.74 -9.42 -15.89
N ILE A 225 -7.09 -8.37 -15.15
CA ILE A 225 -8.46 -7.84 -15.08
C ILE A 225 -8.50 -6.56 -15.91
N PRO A 226 -9.20 -6.52 -17.05
CA PRO A 226 -9.33 -5.30 -17.83
C PRO A 226 -10.18 -4.26 -17.08
N GLN A 227 -10.00 -2.99 -17.41
CA GLN A 227 -10.97 -1.98 -17.03
C GLN A 227 -12.29 -2.24 -17.77
N LEU A 228 -13.40 -2.20 -17.02
CA LEU A 228 -14.74 -2.37 -17.54
C LEU A 228 -15.14 -1.14 -18.38
N PRO A 229 -15.68 -1.34 -19.60
CA PRO A 229 -16.16 -0.23 -20.41
C PRO A 229 -17.21 0.59 -19.66
N SER A 230 -16.97 1.89 -19.54
CA SER A 230 -17.88 2.84 -18.89
C SER A 230 -17.64 4.27 -19.42
N SER A 231 -18.32 5.26 -18.86
CA SER A 231 -18.07 6.68 -19.15
C SER A 231 -16.81 7.24 -18.49
N ARG A 232 -16.12 6.45 -17.64
CA ARG A 232 -14.89 6.85 -16.96
C ARG A 232 -13.72 6.87 -17.93
N ALA A 233 -12.74 7.74 -17.66
CA ALA A 233 -11.50 7.77 -18.43
C ALA A 233 -10.73 6.44 -18.26
N TRP A 234 -10.01 6.04 -19.30
CA TRP A 234 -9.16 4.85 -19.22
C TRP A 234 -7.99 5.11 -18.29
N GLY A 235 -7.83 4.25 -17.29
CA GLY A 235 -6.66 4.21 -16.44
C GLY A 235 -5.45 3.59 -17.15
N ASP A 236 -4.32 3.61 -16.46
CA ASP A 236 -3.03 3.19 -17.02
C ASP A 236 -2.24 2.31 -16.02
N PHE A 237 -1.03 1.88 -16.37
CA PHE A 237 -0.15 1.19 -15.44
C PHE A 237 0.22 2.09 -14.25
N PRO A 238 0.35 1.54 -13.03
CA PRO A 238 0.70 2.33 -11.85
C PRO A 238 2.14 2.83 -11.96
N ILE A 239 2.45 3.97 -11.33
CA ILE A 239 3.84 4.44 -11.23
C ILE A 239 4.66 3.53 -10.32
N VAL A 240 5.98 3.52 -10.52
CA VAL A 240 6.91 2.80 -9.62
C VAL A 240 7.86 3.72 -8.85
N ASN A 241 7.81 5.03 -9.07
CA ASN A 241 8.66 6.02 -8.40
C ASN A 241 8.12 7.47 -8.51
N SER A 242 8.70 8.39 -7.73
CA SER A 242 8.36 9.82 -7.71
C SER A 242 8.60 10.54 -9.04
N ARG A 243 9.58 10.10 -9.85
CA ARG A 243 9.87 10.71 -11.15
C ARG A 243 8.72 10.46 -12.13
N GLU A 244 8.19 9.25 -12.17
CA GLU A 244 7.02 8.91 -12.97
C GLU A 244 5.78 9.65 -12.49
N TYR A 245 5.59 9.77 -11.17
CA TYR A 245 4.50 10.58 -10.61
C TYR A 245 4.53 12.02 -11.15
N HIS A 246 5.68 12.69 -11.01
CA HIS A 246 5.85 14.07 -11.46
C HIS A 246 5.82 14.24 -12.98
N ALA A 247 6.05 13.17 -13.75
CA ALA A 247 5.91 13.19 -15.20
C ALA A 247 4.44 13.14 -15.65
N ARG A 248 3.55 12.56 -14.83
CA ARG A 248 2.12 12.41 -15.15
C ARG A 248 1.25 13.51 -14.57
N VAL A 249 1.54 13.94 -13.35
CA VAL A 249 0.73 14.96 -12.67
C VAL A 249 0.89 16.32 -13.37
N PRO A 250 -0.21 17.00 -13.72
CA PRO A 250 -0.16 18.36 -14.26
C PRO A 250 0.62 19.32 -13.35
N LYS A 251 1.50 20.12 -13.96
CA LYS A 251 2.35 21.08 -13.22
C LYS A 251 1.53 22.17 -12.56
N LYS A 252 0.52 22.67 -13.27
CA LYS A 252 -0.45 23.65 -12.79
C LYS A 252 -1.46 22.97 -11.89
N LEU A 253 -1.79 23.60 -10.77
CA LEU A 253 -2.72 23.02 -9.79
C LEU A 253 -4.15 22.98 -10.34
N GLU A 254 -4.53 24.01 -11.08
CA GLU A 254 -5.84 24.16 -11.73
C GLU A 254 -6.12 23.12 -12.82
N ASP A 255 -5.06 22.48 -13.36
CA ASP A 255 -5.18 21.44 -14.37
C ASP A 255 -5.28 20.04 -13.74
N ARG A 256 -5.09 19.90 -12.42
CA ARG A 256 -5.13 18.61 -11.73
C ARG A 256 -6.57 18.17 -11.50
N GLN A 257 -6.86 16.94 -11.89
CA GLN A 257 -8.14 16.28 -11.66
C GLN A 257 -8.10 15.62 -10.29
N ILE A 258 -8.47 16.38 -9.27
CA ILE A 258 -8.52 15.92 -7.88
C ILE A 258 -9.87 16.32 -7.32
N VAL A 259 -10.64 15.34 -6.85
CA VAL A 259 -11.91 15.63 -6.16
C VAL A 259 -11.61 15.86 -4.69
N PRO A 260 -11.77 17.10 -4.18
CA PRO A 260 -11.52 17.36 -2.77
C PRO A 260 -12.54 16.62 -1.91
N VAL A 261 -12.04 15.87 -0.93
CA VAL A 261 -12.86 15.14 0.04
C VAL A 261 -12.73 15.75 1.43
N GLY A 262 -13.84 15.73 2.19
CA GLY A 262 -13.86 16.24 3.56
C GLY A 262 -13.08 15.34 4.53
N PRO A 263 -12.62 15.87 5.68
CA PRO A 263 -12.10 15.05 6.75
C PRO A 263 -13.22 14.23 7.40
N ARG A 264 -12.89 13.02 7.86
CA ARG A 264 -13.75 12.17 8.69
C ARG A 264 -13.05 11.97 10.04
N PRO A 265 -13.15 12.93 10.97
CA PRO A 265 -12.42 12.83 12.22
C PRO A 265 -12.92 11.65 13.05
N PHE A 266 -11.99 10.86 13.58
CA PHE A 266 -12.35 9.81 14.51
C PHE A 266 -12.89 10.39 15.83
N PRO A 267 -14.03 9.90 16.32
CA PRO A 267 -14.59 10.32 17.60
C PRO A 267 -13.59 10.13 18.76
N LYS A 268 -13.23 11.22 19.45
CA LYS A 268 -12.22 11.20 20.53
C LYS A 268 -12.56 10.23 21.67
N ASP A 269 -13.84 10.09 21.99
CA ASP A 269 -14.31 9.22 23.07
C ASP A 269 -14.17 7.72 22.75
N PHE A 270 -13.88 7.37 21.49
CA PHE A 270 -13.64 6.00 21.04
C PHE A 270 -12.14 5.69 20.88
N VAL A 271 -11.26 6.67 21.12
CA VAL A 271 -9.81 6.43 21.18
C VAL A 271 -9.52 5.62 22.43
N ASP A 272 -8.97 4.43 22.25
CA ASP A 272 -8.57 3.57 23.35
C ASP A 272 -7.37 4.21 24.08
N PRO A 273 -7.52 4.59 25.37
CA PRO A 273 -6.50 5.31 26.13
C PRO A 273 -5.24 4.47 26.37
N ASP A 274 -5.34 3.14 26.28
CA ASP A 274 -4.20 2.23 26.43
C ASP A 274 -3.48 1.96 25.10
N SER A 275 -3.94 2.58 24.00
CA SER A 275 -3.27 2.47 22.71
C SER A 275 -1.88 3.10 22.78
N PRO A 276 -0.84 2.40 22.29
CA PRO A 276 0.50 3.00 22.23
C PRO A 276 0.46 4.22 21.32
N SER A 277 1.18 5.27 21.73
CA SER A 277 1.38 6.43 20.86
C SER A 277 2.11 6.03 19.59
N GLU A 278 1.74 6.60 18.45
CA GLU A 278 2.50 6.39 17.22
C GLU A 278 3.97 6.82 17.40
N PRO A 279 4.92 6.01 16.91
CA PRO A 279 6.32 6.40 16.94
C PRO A 279 6.53 7.64 16.04
N PRO A 280 7.43 8.56 16.42
CA PRO A 280 7.76 9.71 15.58
C PRO A 280 8.16 9.31 14.15
N LEU A 281 7.84 10.16 13.19
CA LEU A 281 8.20 9.96 11.80
C LEU A 281 9.69 10.22 11.60
N ARG A 282 10.25 9.69 10.50
CA ARG A 282 11.64 10.00 10.11
C ARG A 282 11.81 11.50 9.88
N SER A 283 10.81 12.14 9.30
CA SER A 283 10.76 13.58 9.14
C SER A 283 10.76 14.36 10.45
N ASP A 284 10.23 13.83 11.56
CA ASP A 284 10.31 14.49 12.88
C ASP A 284 11.75 14.58 13.38
N TYR A 285 12.49 13.48 13.27
CA TYR A 285 13.93 13.45 13.59
C TYR A 285 14.73 14.37 12.66
N ALA A 286 14.39 14.40 11.36
CA ALA A 286 15.04 15.29 10.40
C ALA A 286 14.82 16.76 10.78
N VAL A 287 13.60 17.16 11.12
CA VAL A 287 13.28 18.52 11.57
C VAL A 287 14.06 18.88 12.84
N ALA A 288 14.12 17.98 13.82
CA ALA A 288 14.93 18.20 15.02
C ALA A 288 16.42 18.39 14.68
N GLY A 289 16.96 17.59 13.75
CA GLY A 289 18.32 17.74 13.23
C GLY A 289 18.57 19.11 12.58
N TYR A 290 17.64 19.58 11.74
CA TYR A 290 17.74 20.93 11.15
C TYR A 290 17.67 22.03 12.20
N ALA A 291 16.78 21.91 13.19
CA ALA A 291 16.66 22.89 14.26
C ALA A 291 17.95 23.01 15.08
N LEU A 292 18.57 21.87 15.41
CA LEU A 292 19.86 21.84 16.10
C LEU A 292 20.97 22.46 15.26
N LEU A 293 21.04 22.13 13.96
CA LEU A 293 22.04 22.71 13.05
C LEU A 293 21.89 24.24 12.96
N LEU A 294 20.66 24.74 12.84
CA LEU A 294 20.39 26.18 12.81
C LEU A 294 20.78 26.86 14.13
N ALA A 295 20.46 26.25 15.27
CA ALA A 295 20.86 26.78 16.58
C ALA A 295 22.38 26.86 16.72
N LEU A 296 23.11 25.82 16.28
CA LEU A 296 24.57 25.81 16.28
C LEU A 296 25.16 26.89 15.37
N LEU A 297 24.60 27.08 14.17
CA LEU A 297 25.04 28.13 13.24
C LEU A 297 24.81 29.52 13.82
N VAL A 298 23.69 29.76 14.50
CA VAL A 298 23.42 31.03 15.19
C VAL A 298 24.40 31.25 16.33
N LEU A 299 24.68 30.23 17.15
CA LEU A 299 25.66 30.33 18.23
C LEU A 299 27.07 30.63 17.70
N LEU A 300 27.48 29.98 16.61
CA LEU A 300 28.77 30.23 15.96
C LEU A 300 28.87 31.61 15.29
N ALA A 301 27.75 32.20 14.87
CA ALA A 301 27.73 33.54 14.30
C ALA A 301 27.72 34.65 15.37
N LEU A 302 27.32 34.32 16.61
CA LEU A 302 27.22 35.25 17.74
C LEU A 302 28.43 35.20 18.70
N GLY A 303 29.26 34.16 18.62
CA GLY A 303 30.49 33.99 19.41
C GLY A 303 31.74 34.30 18.60
#